data_AF-A0A0Q4P6U2-F1
#
_entry.id   AF-A0A0Q4P6U2-F1
#
_cell.length_a   1.000
_cell.length_b   1.000
_cell.length_c   1.000
_cell.angle_alpha   90.00
_cell.angle_beta   90.00
_cell.angle_gamma   90.00
#
_symmetry.space_group_name_H-M   'P 1'
#
loop_
_entity.id
_entity.type
_entity.pdbx_description
1 polymer ?
#
loop_
_entity_poly.entity_id
_entity_poly.type
_entity_poly.pdbx_seq_one_letter_code
_entity_poly.pdbx_strand_id
1 'polypeptide(L)'
;MAIHLTPARPDQKPIITNLIQLYLHDMTAFMPFPVGADGRYQYDFLDRFWRFPYLIMSDEEIAGFALIVDECPLTGRAPCWFMAEFFVLRAYRHTGTGRSAVTQAIAAHPGQWHIAIPHANMAAQLFWPKVLAAQAPTTRDIHFDGEDWRLNEFMVLSQ
;
A
#
# COMPACT_ATOMS: atom_id res chain seq x y z
N MET A 1 -13.07 1.42 18.05
CA MET A 1 -12.74 0.76 16.78
C MET A 1 -11.47 -0.03 16.93
N ALA A 2 -11.61 -1.34 16.87
CA ALA A 2 -10.51 -2.26 16.62
C ALA A 2 -10.21 -2.24 15.12
N ILE A 3 -8.92 -2.23 14.76
CA ILE A 3 -8.49 -2.27 13.36
C ILE A 3 -7.93 -3.65 13.09
N HIS A 4 -8.42 -4.31 12.06
CA HIS A 4 -7.99 -5.64 11.65
C HIS A 4 -7.51 -5.62 10.20
N LEU A 5 -6.37 -6.24 9.95
CA LEU A 5 -5.91 -6.54 8.60
C LEU A 5 -6.28 -7.99 8.27
N THR A 6 -7.16 -8.20 7.29
CA THR A 6 -7.69 -9.53 6.96
C THR A 6 -7.31 -9.91 5.54
N PRO A 7 -6.71 -11.09 5.29
CA PRO A 7 -6.46 -11.58 3.94
C PRO A 7 -7.75 -11.57 3.11
N ALA A 8 -7.70 -10.97 1.92
CA ALA A 8 -8.84 -10.94 1.03
C ALA A 8 -8.92 -12.27 0.26
N ARG A 9 -10.11 -12.87 0.24
CA ARG A 9 -10.37 -14.08 -0.54
C ARG A 9 -10.57 -13.77 -2.03
N PRO A 10 -10.42 -14.76 -2.93
CA PRO A 10 -10.63 -14.54 -4.36
C PRO A 10 -12.01 -13.95 -4.72
N ASP A 11 -13.08 -14.35 -4.03
CA ASP A 11 -14.44 -13.83 -4.21
C ASP A 11 -14.58 -12.35 -3.80
N GLN A 12 -13.64 -11.82 -3.01
CA GLN A 12 -13.62 -10.42 -2.56
C GLN A 12 -12.81 -9.51 -3.48
N LYS A 13 -12.21 -10.03 -4.56
CA LYS A 13 -11.50 -9.22 -5.56
C LYS A 13 -12.33 -8.07 -6.13
N PRO A 14 -13.64 -8.22 -6.41
CA PRO A 14 -14.48 -7.10 -6.83
C PRO A 14 -14.54 -5.95 -5.81
N ILE A 15 -14.46 -6.24 -4.51
CA ILE A 15 -14.45 -5.22 -3.45
C ILE A 15 -13.20 -4.34 -3.58
N ILE A 16 -12.01 -4.96 -3.64
CA ILE A 16 -10.75 -4.22 -3.80
C ILE A 16 -10.70 -3.50 -5.15
N THR A 17 -11.25 -4.12 -6.21
CA THR A 17 -11.34 -3.47 -7.54
C THR A 17 -12.17 -2.18 -7.48
N ASN A 18 -13.21 -2.13 -6.65
CA ASN A 18 -14.00 -0.91 -6.43
C ASN A 18 -13.26 0.10 -5.54
N LEU A 19 -12.58 -0.35 -4.49
CA LEU A 19 -11.77 0.53 -3.64
C LEU A 19 -10.59 1.16 -4.40
N ILE A 20 -10.02 0.45 -5.38
CA ILE A 20 -8.97 0.98 -6.28
C ILE A 20 -9.45 2.22 -7.02
N GLN A 21 -10.73 2.31 -7.39
CA GLN A 21 -11.24 3.52 -8.05
C GLN A 21 -11.17 4.75 -7.13
N LEU A 22 -11.42 4.56 -5.84
CA LEU A 22 -11.30 5.61 -4.82
C LEU A 22 -9.84 5.93 -4.51
N TYR A 23 -8.97 4.92 -4.54
CA TYR A 23 -7.53 5.10 -4.43
C TYR A 23 -7.00 5.94 -5.60
N LEU A 24 -7.31 5.56 -6.84
CA LEU A 24 -6.85 6.27 -8.04
C LEU A 24 -7.41 7.69 -8.11
N HIS A 25 -8.65 7.90 -7.70
CA HIS A 25 -9.19 9.25 -7.54
C HIS A 25 -8.31 10.11 -6.63
N ASP A 26 -7.79 9.56 -5.52
CA ASP A 26 -6.87 10.29 -4.64
C ASP A 26 -5.48 10.49 -5.26
N MET A 27 -4.98 9.50 -6.01
CA MET A 27 -3.71 9.59 -6.72
C MET A 27 -3.74 10.63 -7.85
N THR A 28 -4.90 10.85 -8.48
CA THR A 28 -5.08 11.83 -9.56
C THR A 28 -4.81 13.27 -9.15
N ALA A 29 -4.72 13.55 -7.85
CA ALA A 29 -4.26 14.85 -7.36
C ALA A 29 -2.80 15.17 -7.77
N PHE A 30 -1.99 14.16 -8.13
CA PHE A 30 -0.59 14.34 -8.51
C PHE A 30 -0.09 13.41 -9.63
N MET A 31 -0.89 12.41 -10.05
CA MET A 31 -0.56 11.50 -11.16
C MET A 31 -1.82 11.24 -12.01
N PRO A 32 -1.88 11.68 -13.28
CA PRO A 32 -3.09 11.51 -14.08
C PRO A 32 -3.34 10.03 -14.41
N PHE A 33 -4.58 9.58 -14.27
CA PHE A 33 -5.04 8.26 -14.71
C PHE A 33 -6.17 8.40 -15.73
N PRO A 34 -6.12 7.68 -16.86
CA PRO A 34 -7.17 7.71 -17.86
C PRO A 34 -8.45 7.05 -17.32
N VAL A 35 -9.60 7.58 -17.73
CA VAL A 35 -10.92 7.05 -17.41
C VAL A 35 -11.50 6.39 -18.66
N GLY A 36 -11.97 5.15 -18.52
CA GLY A 36 -12.62 4.39 -19.57
C GLY A 36 -14.06 4.85 -19.83
N ALA A 37 -14.66 4.31 -20.90
CA ALA A 37 -16.03 4.63 -21.29
C ALA A 37 -17.10 4.21 -20.26
N ASP A 38 -16.74 3.32 -19.33
CA ASP A 38 -17.58 2.87 -18.21
C ASP A 38 -17.45 3.76 -16.96
N GLY A 39 -16.68 4.85 -17.04
CA GLY A 39 -16.48 5.80 -15.95
C GLY A 39 -15.48 5.34 -14.89
N ARG A 40 -14.73 4.25 -15.13
CA ARG A 40 -13.69 3.74 -14.23
C ARG A 40 -12.30 4.17 -14.68
N TYR A 41 -11.43 4.47 -13.73
CA TYR A 41 -9.99 4.57 -13.99
C TYR A 41 -9.44 3.23 -14.46
N GLN A 42 -8.59 3.28 -15.48
CA GLN A 42 -7.86 2.11 -15.98
C GLN A 42 -6.75 1.73 -15.00
N TYR A 43 -6.67 0.44 -14.65
CA TYR A 43 -5.69 -0.08 -13.70
C TYR A 43 -5.37 -1.55 -14.00
N ASP A 44 -4.27 -1.76 -14.70
CA ASP A 44 -3.91 -3.08 -15.24
C ASP A 44 -3.00 -3.88 -14.30
N PHE A 45 -2.63 -3.32 -13.15
CA PHE A 45 -1.67 -3.92 -12.22
C PHE A 45 -2.31 -4.83 -11.18
N LEU A 46 -3.64 -4.85 -11.05
CA LEU A 46 -4.31 -5.58 -9.97
C LEU A 46 -3.99 -7.06 -10.00
N ASP A 47 -4.01 -7.70 -11.17
CA ASP A 47 -3.70 -9.13 -11.28
C ASP A 47 -2.26 -9.45 -10.88
N ARG A 48 -1.32 -8.57 -11.26
CA ARG A 48 0.09 -8.69 -10.87
C ARG A 48 0.26 -8.56 -9.35
N PHE A 49 -0.44 -7.63 -8.72
CA PHE A 49 -0.32 -7.34 -7.30
C PHE A 49 -1.26 -8.17 -6.41
N TRP A 50 -2.10 -9.02 -6.99
CA TRP A 50 -2.98 -9.95 -6.26
C TRP A 50 -2.19 -11.18 -5.75
N ARG A 51 -1.15 -10.94 -4.95
CA ARG A 51 -0.30 -11.97 -4.33
C ARG A 51 -0.71 -12.19 -2.88
N PHE A 52 -0.59 -11.13 -2.07
CA PHE A 52 -1.04 -11.10 -0.68
C PHE A 52 -1.99 -9.90 -0.49
N PRO A 53 -3.25 -10.00 -0.94
CA PRO A 53 -4.22 -8.93 -0.83
C PRO A 53 -4.86 -8.92 0.57
N TYR A 54 -5.11 -7.73 1.11
CA TYR A 54 -5.75 -7.54 2.40
C TYR A 54 -6.85 -6.48 2.34
N LEU A 55 -7.92 -6.72 3.10
CA LEU A 55 -8.86 -5.69 3.50
C LEU A 55 -8.43 -5.11 4.85
N ILE A 56 -8.50 -3.78 4.97
CA ILE A 56 -8.36 -3.08 6.24
C ILE A 56 -9.77 -2.90 6.78
N MET A 57 -10.06 -3.55 7.90
CA MET A 57 -11.35 -3.51 8.57
C MET A 57 -11.25 -2.62 9.82
N SER A 58 -12.28 -1.82 10.03
CA SER A 58 -12.51 -1.11 11.27
C SER A 58 -13.78 -1.66 11.90
N ASP A 59 -13.62 -2.44 12.96
CA ASP A 59 -14.66 -3.35 13.45
C ASP A 59 -15.19 -4.21 12.28
N GLU A 60 -16.45 -4.05 11.87
CA GLU A 60 -17.05 -4.79 10.74
C GLU A 60 -17.08 -4.01 9.42
N GLU A 61 -16.60 -2.76 9.41
CA GLU A 61 -16.67 -1.88 8.25
C GLU A 61 -15.35 -1.86 7.46
N ILE A 62 -15.45 -1.78 6.13
CA ILE A 62 -14.27 -1.64 5.27
C ILE A 62 -13.70 -0.23 5.45
N ALA A 63 -12.44 -0.16 5.89
CA ALA A 63 -11.69 1.07 6.04
C ALA A 63 -10.65 1.29 4.93
N GLY A 64 -10.32 0.25 4.15
CA GLY A 64 -9.32 0.34 3.09
C GLY A 64 -8.82 -1.01 2.60
N PHE A 65 -7.66 -1.02 1.94
CA PHE A 65 -6.99 -2.23 1.48
C PHE A 65 -5.46 -2.06 1.47
N ALA A 66 -4.76 -3.20 1.42
CA ALA A 66 -3.33 -3.27 1.18
C ALA A 66 -3.03 -4.40 0.19
N LEU A 67 -2.17 -4.15 -0.78
CA LEU A 67 -1.63 -5.18 -1.69
C LEU A 67 -0.15 -5.33 -1.42
N ILE A 68 0.26 -6.54 -1.05
CA ILE A 68 1.65 -6.88 -0.77
C ILE A 68 2.11 -7.94 -1.76
N VAL A 69 3.36 -7.82 -2.22
CA VAL A 69 4.02 -8.78 -3.10
C VAL A 69 5.39 -9.17 -2.53
N ASP A 70 5.95 -10.29 -3.01
CA ASP A 70 7.18 -10.93 -2.53
C ASP A 70 8.44 -10.58 -3.36
N GLU A 71 8.32 -9.61 -4.25
CA GLU A 71 9.41 -8.99 -5.01
C GLU A 71 9.27 -7.46 -4.99
N CYS A 72 10.38 -6.72 -4.95
CA CYS A 72 10.32 -5.27 -5.15
C CYS A 72 10.39 -4.94 -6.65
N PRO A 73 9.30 -4.47 -7.29
CA PRO A 73 9.30 -4.17 -8.71
C PRO A 73 10.21 -2.99 -9.08
N LEU A 74 10.52 -2.10 -8.13
CA LEU A 74 11.34 -0.91 -8.35
C LEU A 74 12.84 -1.19 -8.32
N THR A 75 13.27 -2.28 -7.65
CA THR A 75 14.69 -2.63 -7.52
C THR A 75 15.03 -4.03 -8.02
N GLY A 76 14.03 -4.82 -8.40
CA GLY A 76 14.19 -6.24 -8.76
C GLY A 76 14.61 -7.16 -7.61
N ARG A 77 14.54 -6.69 -6.35
CA ARG A 77 15.00 -7.47 -5.19
C ARG A 77 13.99 -8.58 -4.89
N ALA A 78 14.48 -9.81 -4.75
CA ALA A 78 13.74 -10.96 -4.26
C ALA A 78 14.67 -11.91 -3.46
N PRO A 79 14.21 -12.56 -2.36
CA PRO A 79 12.93 -12.33 -1.71
C PRO A 79 12.88 -10.96 -1.02
N CYS A 80 11.81 -10.20 -1.23
CA CYS A 80 11.60 -8.91 -0.57
C CYS A 80 10.12 -8.54 -0.58
N TRP A 81 9.57 -8.32 0.61
CA TRP A 81 8.20 -7.81 0.75
C TRP A 81 8.11 -6.38 0.26
N PHE A 82 7.14 -6.11 -0.60
CA PHE A 82 6.87 -4.78 -1.13
C PHE A 82 5.40 -4.42 -0.95
N MET A 83 5.16 -3.24 -0.37
CA MET A 83 3.82 -2.65 -0.30
C MET A 83 3.48 -2.06 -1.68
N ALA A 84 2.83 -2.85 -2.52
CA ALA A 84 2.50 -2.47 -3.89
C ALA A 84 1.44 -1.37 -3.91
N GLU A 85 0.37 -1.52 -3.12
CA GLU A 85 -0.66 -0.50 -2.97
C GLU A 85 -1.14 -0.45 -1.53
N PHE A 86 -1.39 0.76 -1.02
CA PHE A 86 -1.92 0.95 0.32
C PHE A 86 -2.90 2.12 0.35
N PHE A 87 -4.14 1.85 0.75
CA PHE A 87 -5.19 2.85 0.75
C PHE A 87 -6.06 2.77 2.00
N VAL A 88 -6.31 3.93 2.60
CA VAL A 88 -7.27 4.12 3.68
C VAL A 88 -8.29 5.16 3.25
N LEU A 89 -9.57 4.81 3.35
CA LEU A 89 -10.69 5.70 3.06
C LEU A 89 -10.62 6.96 3.93
N ARG A 90 -10.99 8.12 3.37
CA ARG A 90 -10.88 9.43 4.05
C ARG A 90 -11.52 9.44 5.44
N ALA A 91 -12.68 8.80 5.61
CA ALA A 91 -13.40 8.71 6.88
C ALA A 91 -12.60 8.06 8.02
N TYR A 92 -11.60 7.23 7.68
CA TYR A 92 -10.77 6.49 8.63
C TYR A 92 -9.34 7.03 8.74
N ARG A 93 -9.05 8.18 8.11
CA ARG A 93 -7.74 8.85 8.23
C ARG A 93 -7.65 9.61 9.54
N HIS A 94 -6.41 9.82 10.01
CA HIS A 94 -6.10 10.51 11.27
C HIS A 94 -6.67 9.85 12.55
N THR A 95 -7.22 8.63 12.46
CA THR A 95 -7.71 7.85 13.61
C THR A 95 -6.76 6.72 14.05
N GLY A 96 -5.59 6.59 13.39
CA GLY A 96 -4.63 5.52 13.64
C GLY A 96 -4.82 4.26 12.78
N THR A 97 -5.89 4.18 11.98
CA THR A 97 -6.20 3.05 11.08
C THR A 97 -5.01 2.62 10.23
N GLY A 98 -4.41 3.56 9.49
CA GLY A 98 -3.32 3.22 8.59
C GLY A 98 -2.07 2.68 9.30
N ARG A 99 -1.73 3.25 10.46
CA ARG A 99 -0.60 2.80 11.27
C ARG A 99 -0.82 1.38 11.79
N SER A 100 -2.02 1.09 12.30
CA SER A 100 -2.38 -0.23 12.78
C SER A 100 -2.33 -1.28 11.67
N ALA A 101 -2.92 -0.97 10.50
CA ALA A 101 -2.92 -1.84 9.33
C ALA A 101 -1.50 -2.17 8.86
N VAL A 102 -0.62 -1.16 8.72
CA VAL A 102 0.77 -1.38 8.31
C VAL A 102 1.54 -2.21 9.35
N THR A 103 1.32 -1.97 10.64
CA THR A 103 1.99 -2.73 11.69
C THR A 103 1.60 -4.21 11.63
N GLN A 104 0.32 -4.51 11.42
CA GLN A 104 -0.17 -5.88 11.22
C GLN A 104 0.39 -6.51 9.94
N ALA A 105 0.45 -5.76 8.84
CA ALA A 105 1.05 -6.23 7.59
C ALA A 105 2.52 -6.62 7.76
N ILE A 106 3.32 -5.72 8.35
CA ILE A 106 4.74 -5.93 8.60
C ILE A 106 4.97 -7.16 9.51
N ALA A 107 4.16 -7.30 10.57
CA ALA A 107 4.26 -8.44 11.48
C ALA A 107 3.86 -9.78 10.82
N ALA A 108 2.91 -9.77 9.89
CA ALA A 108 2.46 -10.96 9.17
C ALA A 108 3.49 -11.48 8.14
N HIS A 109 4.46 -10.65 7.75
CA HIS A 109 5.46 -10.97 6.74
C HIS A 109 6.89 -10.69 7.24
N PRO A 110 7.47 -11.57 8.07
CA PRO A 110 8.87 -11.47 8.45
C PRO A 110 9.77 -11.55 7.21
N GLY A 111 10.83 -10.73 7.16
CA GLY A 111 11.68 -10.64 5.97
C GLY A 111 12.25 -9.25 5.70
N GLN A 112 12.95 -9.13 4.58
CA GLN A 112 13.38 -7.85 4.03
C GLN A 112 12.17 -7.12 3.43
N TRP A 113 12.04 -5.84 3.76
CA TRP A 113 10.93 -5.00 3.30
C TRP A 113 11.43 -3.80 2.53
N HIS A 114 10.75 -3.51 1.43
CA HIS A 114 10.84 -2.26 0.67
C HIS A 114 9.49 -1.55 0.71
N ILE A 115 9.48 -0.28 1.09
CA ILE A 115 8.32 0.60 0.95
C ILE A 115 8.78 1.87 0.24
N ALA A 116 8.29 2.07 -0.99
CA ALA A 116 8.62 3.21 -1.81
C ALA A 116 7.47 4.22 -1.85
N ILE A 117 7.82 5.50 -1.85
CA ILE A 117 6.85 6.59 -1.79
C ILE A 117 7.18 7.57 -2.91
N PRO A 118 6.26 7.83 -3.87
CA PRO A 118 6.49 8.87 -4.86
C PRO A 118 6.77 10.21 -4.18
N HIS A 119 7.74 10.97 -4.69
CA HIS A 119 8.01 12.32 -4.17
C HIS A 119 6.80 13.25 -4.32
N ALA A 120 6.01 13.06 -5.37
CA ALA A 120 4.79 13.82 -5.64
C ALA A 120 3.68 13.57 -4.60
N ASN A 121 3.67 12.41 -3.91
CA ASN A 121 2.66 12.08 -2.92
C ASN A 121 3.00 12.68 -1.53
N MET A 122 2.82 13.99 -1.40
CA MET A 122 3.17 14.72 -0.16
C MET A 122 2.48 14.17 1.09
N ALA A 123 1.23 13.70 0.96
CA ALA A 123 0.51 13.11 2.10
C ALA A 123 1.19 11.82 2.58
N ALA A 124 1.58 10.94 1.66
CA ALA A 124 2.31 9.72 1.99
C ALA A 124 3.72 10.01 2.54
N GLN A 125 4.41 11.05 2.04
CA GLN A 125 5.70 11.49 2.57
C GLN A 125 5.64 11.90 4.05
N LEU A 126 4.49 12.40 4.53
CA LEU A 126 4.27 12.72 5.95
C LEU A 126 3.81 11.51 6.79
N PHE A 127 3.19 10.53 6.15
CA PHE A 127 2.61 9.36 6.80
C PHE A 127 3.67 8.30 7.11
N TRP A 128 4.39 7.83 6.09
CA TRP A 128 5.24 6.64 6.18
C TRP A 128 6.41 6.78 7.17
N PRO A 129 7.15 7.91 7.26
CA PRO A 129 8.23 8.03 8.25
C PRO A 129 7.76 7.82 9.69
N LYS A 130 6.53 8.24 10.02
CA LYS A 130 5.94 8.08 11.35
C LYS A 130 5.56 6.62 11.61
N VAL A 131 5.06 5.93 10.60
CA VAL A 131 4.61 4.53 10.71
C VAL A 131 5.79 3.58 10.78
N LEU A 132 6.84 3.85 10.02
CA LEU A 132 8.04 3.00 9.92
C LEU A 132 9.08 3.30 10.99
N ALA A 133 8.88 4.30 11.86
CA ALA A 133 9.86 4.72 12.86
C ALA A 133 10.40 3.55 13.73
N ALA A 134 9.54 2.59 14.08
CA ALA A 134 9.93 1.43 14.88
C ALA A 134 10.84 0.44 14.13
N GLN A 135 10.83 0.47 12.79
CA GLN A 135 11.64 -0.40 11.95
C GLN A 135 13.01 0.20 11.61
N ALA A 136 13.24 1.46 11.98
CA ALA A 136 14.47 2.21 11.69
C ALA A 136 14.99 2.02 10.25
N PRO A 137 14.18 2.33 9.22
CA PRO A 137 14.52 2.03 7.84
C PRO A 137 15.71 2.86 7.35
N THR A 138 16.57 2.24 6.54
CA THR A 138 17.49 2.98 5.69
C THR A 138 16.70 3.60 4.56
N THR A 139 16.86 4.91 4.35
CA THR A 139 16.09 5.66 3.37
C THR A 139 17.00 6.24 2.30
N ARG A 140 16.62 6.11 1.03
CA ARG A 140 17.31 6.74 -0.10
C ARG A 140 16.34 7.08 -1.22
N ASP A 141 16.69 8.07 -2.02
CA ASP A 141 15.92 8.39 -3.22
C ASP A 141 16.38 7.50 -4.40
N ILE A 142 15.42 7.10 -5.22
CA ILE A 142 15.61 6.31 -6.43
C ILE A 142 14.80 6.90 -7.58
N HIS A 143 15.26 6.69 -8.80
CA HIS A 143 14.53 7.06 -10.01
C HIS A 143 14.01 5.78 -10.69
N PHE A 144 12.70 5.71 -10.95
CA PHE A 144 12.07 4.56 -11.59
C PHE A 144 10.91 5.03 -12.46
N ASP A 145 10.87 4.55 -13.71
CA ASP A 145 9.82 4.85 -14.69
C ASP A 145 9.51 6.34 -14.87
N GLY A 146 10.56 7.17 -14.89
CA GLY A 146 10.43 8.63 -15.06
C GLY A 146 10.04 9.40 -13.80
N GLU A 147 9.90 8.72 -12.66
CA GLU A 147 9.50 9.33 -11.39
C GLU A 147 10.56 9.14 -10.29
N ASP A 148 10.62 10.10 -9.37
CA ASP A 148 11.47 10.03 -8.18
C ASP A 148 10.69 9.48 -6.98
N TRP A 149 11.29 8.49 -6.32
CA TRP A 149 10.71 7.78 -5.20
C TRP A 149 11.64 7.83 -4.01
N ARG A 150 11.06 7.91 -2.81
CA ARG A 150 11.75 7.67 -1.55
C ARG A 150 11.59 6.21 -1.17
N LEU A 151 12.64 5.42 -1.28
CA LEU A 151 12.68 4.02 -0.89
C LEU A 151 13.09 3.88 0.58
N ASN A 152 12.30 3.13 1.34
CA ASN A 152 12.57 2.76 2.73
C ASN A 152 12.85 1.25 2.79
N GLU A 153 14.03 0.88 3.28
CA GLU A 153 14.52 -0.50 3.35
C GLU A 153 14.73 -0.89 4.82
N PHE A 154 14.15 -2.01 5.25
CA PHE A 154 14.30 -2.51 6.63
C PHE A 154 14.13 -4.02 6.72
N MET A 155 14.53 -4.59 7.86
CA MET A 155 14.46 -6.03 8.14
C MET A 155 13.51 -6.29 9.31
N VAL A 156 12.60 -7.24 9.13
CA VAL A 156 11.67 -7.68 10.18
C VAL A 156 12.04 -9.09 10.60
N LEU A 157 12.44 -9.26 11.86
CA LEU A 157 12.81 -10.56 12.41
C LEU A 157 11.55 -11.40 12.64
N SER A 158 11.64 -12.71 12.38
CA SER A 158 10.64 -13.66 12.85
C SER A 158 10.66 -13.70 14.38
N GLN A 159 9.48 -13.62 14.99
CA GLN A 159 9.31 -13.88 16.43
C GLN A 159 9.48 -15.36 16.75
#